data_AF-A0A4Q3E0J2-F1
#
_entry.id   AF-A0A4Q3E0J2-F1
#
_cell.length_a   1.000
_cell.length_b   1.000
_cell.length_c   1.000
_cell.angle_alpha   90.00
_cell.angle_beta   90.00
_cell.angle_gamma   90.00
#
_symmetry.space_group_name_H-M   'P 1'
#
loop_
_entity.id
_entity.type
_entity.pdbx_description
1 polymer ?
#
loop_
_entity_poly.entity_id
_entity_poly.type
_entity_poly.pdbx_seq_one_letter_code
_entity_poly.pdbx_strand_id
1 'polypeptide(L)'
;LKDNHNQLVAILASLTPEQLATARLDKGYDDVTVGPGKDGQFPATKAGVKVGSLSAKQKALVMEAIRTWANIADEASAKTLMAAYKKEIDDTYIAYHGDINLINVKDYIRIDGPGVWIEFACQPGVIWPKEIHYHTVYRDHMRDYGGNF
;
A
#
# COMPACT_ATOMS: atom_id res chain seq x y z
N LEU A 1 2.20 7.83 -10.82
CA LEU A 1 1.18 6.93 -10.24
C LEU A 1 0.69 5.80 -11.15
N LYS A 2 0.80 5.91 -12.48
CA LYS A 2 0.37 4.80 -13.38
C LYS A 2 1.10 3.47 -13.07
N ASP A 3 2.41 3.52 -12.85
CA ASP A 3 3.17 2.31 -12.52
C ASP A 3 2.82 1.77 -11.13
N ASN A 4 2.68 2.65 -10.13
CA ASN A 4 2.19 2.28 -8.80
C ASN A 4 0.84 1.57 -8.87
N HIS A 5 -0.13 2.15 -9.60
CA HIS A 5 -1.44 1.56 -9.82
C HIS A 5 -1.33 0.16 -10.44
N ASN A 6 -0.58 0.02 -11.54
CA ASN A 6 -0.43 -1.26 -12.23
C ASN A 6 0.20 -2.34 -11.34
N GLN A 7 1.18 -1.96 -10.50
CA GLN A 7 1.81 -2.88 -9.56
C GLN A 7 0.84 -3.32 -8.45
N LEU A 8 0.04 -2.40 -7.92
CA LEU A 8 -0.98 -2.73 -6.91
C LEU A 8 -2.08 -3.62 -7.49
N VAL A 9 -2.55 -3.34 -8.71
CA VAL A 9 -3.49 -4.20 -9.43
C VAL A 9 -2.87 -5.57 -9.68
N ALA A 10 -1.59 -5.65 -10.06
CA ALA A 10 -0.90 -6.93 -10.25
C ALA A 10 -0.81 -7.74 -8.95
N ILE A 11 -0.62 -7.10 -7.80
CA ILE A 11 -0.70 -7.77 -6.50
C ILE A 11 -2.11 -8.36 -6.31
N LEU A 12 -3.16 -7.55 -6.39
CA LEU A 12 -4.53 -8.01 -6.14
C LEU A 12 -4.97 -9.10 -7.14
N ALA A 13 -4.66 -8.93 -8.42
CA ALA A 13 -4.95 -9.91 -9.46
C ALA A 13 -4.18 -11.23 -9.30
N SER A 14 -3.07 -11.22 -8.55
CA SER A 14 -2.29 -12.43 -8.26
C SER A 14 -2.82 -13.24 -7.07
N LEU A 15 -3.68 -12.66 -6.22
CA LEU A 15 -4.22 -13.30 -5.03
C LEU A 15 -5.27 -14.36 -5.40
N THR A 16 -5.29 -15.48 -4.66
CA THR A 16 -6.38 -16.47 -4.79
C THR A 16 -7.69 -15.89 -4.26
N PRO A 17 -8.86 -16.49 -4.59
CA PRO A 17 -10.14 -16.06 -4.02
C PRO A 17 -10.15 -16.01 -2.49
N GLU A 18 -9.52 -16.96 -1.81
CA GLU A 18 -9.43 -17.03 -0.34
C GLU A 18 -8.52 -15.92 0.22
N GLN A 19 -7.41 -15.63 -0.48
CA GLN A 19 -6.52 -14.54 -0.12
C GLN A 19 -7.19 -13.18 -0.33
N LEU A 20 -7.95 -13.00 -1.42
CA LEU A 20 -8.77 -11.81 -1.64
C LEU A 20 -9.85 -11.66 -0.57
N ALA A 21 -10.56 -12.73 -0.22
CA ALA A 21 -11.55 -12.69 0.85
C ALA A 21 -10.92 -12.25 2.19
N THR A 22 -9.71 -12.74 2.50
CA THR A 22 -8.95 -12.35 3.69
C THR A 22 -8.43 -10.91 3.63
N ALA A 23 -8.03 -10.45 2.43
CA ALA A 23 -7.51 -9.10 2.22
C ALA A 23 -8.60 -8.02 2.20
N ARG A 24 -9.87 -8.40 2.02
CA ARG A 24 -10.97 -7.46 1.83
C ARG A 24 -11.34 -6.74 3.13
N LEU A 25 -11.48 -5.42 3.06
CA LEU A 25 -11.98 -4.58 4.14
C LEU A 25 -13.50 -4.38 3.98
N ASP A 26 -14.21 -4.48 5.10
CA ASP A 26 -15.67 -4.26 5.15
C ASP A 26 -16.07 -2.82 4.81
N LYS A 27 -15.17 -1.87 5.08
CA LYS A 27 -15.37 -0.44 4.82
C LYS A 27 -14.24 0.12 3.99
N GLY A 28 -14.59 0.96 3.03
CA GLY A 28 -13.64 1.78 2.30
C GLY A 28 -13.23 3.02 3.08
N TYR A 29 -12.27 3.73 2.51
CA TYR A 29 -11.82 5.03 2.99
C TYR A 29 -12.07 6.07 1.90
N ASP A 30 -12.48 7.27 2.30
CA ASP A 30 -12.69 8.37 1.35
C ASP A 30 -11.35 8.99 0.89
N ASP A 31 -10.26 8.83 1.67
CA ASP A 31 -8.90 9.29 1.37
C ASP A 31 -7.84 8.39 2.05
N VAL A 32 -6.56 8.64 1.80
CA VAL A 32 -5.44 8.11 2.60
C VAL A 32 -5.56 8.54 4.05
N THR A 33 -5.28 7.64 4.97
CA THR A 33 -5.50 7.86 6.41
C THR A 33 -4.31 8.48 7.12
N VAL A 34 -3.09 8.25 6.61
CA VAL A 34 -1.84 8.81 7.16
C VAL A 34 -1.28 9.89 6.22
N GLY A 35 -2.17 10.74 5.72
CA GLY A 35 -1.84 11.89 4.87
C GLY A 35 -1.25 13.09 5.67
N PRO A 36 -1.17 14.28 5.04
CA PRO A 36 -0.61 15.47 5.67
C PRO A 36 -1.26 15.81 7.03
N GLY A 37 -0.44 16.03 8.07
CA GLY A 37 -0.92 16.35 9.42
C GLY A 37 -1.44 15.14 10.21
N LYS A 38 -1.29 13.93 9.66
CA LYS A 38 -1.63 12.65 10.28
C LYS A 38 -0.40 11.75 10.43
N ASP A 39 0.78 12.35 10.42
CA ASP A 39 2.07 11.66 10.51
C ASP A 39 2.11 10.79 11.78
N GLY A 40 2.56 9.54 11.64
CA GLY A 40 2.61 8.56 12.73
C GLY A 40 1.26 7.99 13.19
N GLN A 41 0.11 8.45 12.68
CA GLN A 41 -1.22 7.99 13.09
C GLN A 41 -1.63 6.69 12.38
N PHE A 42 -0.76 5.68 12.42
CA PHE A 42 -1.03 4.38 11.84
C PHE A 42 -2.12 3.62 12.63
N PRO A 43 -2.94 2.78 11.96
CA PRO A 43 -3.84 1.88 12.66
C PRO A 43 -3.10 0.95 13.63
N ALA A 44 -3.61 0.83 14.85
CA ALA A 44 -3.00 -0.05 15.86
C ALA A 44 -3.04 -1.55 15.49
N THR A 45 -4.04 -1.93 14.69
CA THR A 45 -4.23 -3.33 14.25
C THR A 45 -4.03 -3.42 12.74
N LYS A 46 -3.07 -4.24 12.32
CA LYS A 46 -2.87 -4.59 10.91
C LYS A 46 -4.06 -5.42 10.42
N ALA A 47 -4.47 -5.22 9.17
CA ALA A 47 -5.62 -5.92 8.59
C ALA A 47 -5.27 -6.51 7.22
N GLY A 48 -6.07 -7.47 6.79
CA GLY A 48 -5.96 -8.10 5.48
C GLY A 48 -5.11 -9.37 5.48
N VAL A 49 -4.63 -9.75 4.31
CA VAL A 49 -3.86 -10.98 4.14
C VAL A 49 -2.39 -10.76 4.54
N LYS A 50 -1.87 -11.65 5.40
CA LYS A 50 -0.47 -11.64 5.80
C LYS A 50 0.41 -12.10 4.64
N VAL A 51 1.34 -11.26 4.21
CA VAL A 51 2.23 -11.51 3.08
C VAL A 51 3.09 -12.76 3.29
N GLY A 52 3.44 -13.08 4.54
CA GLY A 52 4.13 -14.32 4.91
C GLY A 52 3.45 -15.61 4.44
N SER A 53 2.12 -15.60 4.28
CA SER A 53 1.32 -16.73 3.78
C SER A 53 1.24 -16.83 2.25
N LEU A 54 1.76 -15.83 1.53
CA LEU A 54 1.72 -15.78 0.07
C LEU A 54 2.85 -16.61 -0.56
N SER A 55 2.67 -16.96 -1.83
CA SER A 55 3.71 -17.60 -2.64
C SER A 55 4.90 -16.68 -2.88
N ALA A 56 6.06 -17.25 -3.21
CA ALA A 56 7.26 -16.47 -3.53
C ALA A 56 7.04 -15.49 -4.71
N LYS A 57 6.21 -15.86 -5.70
CA LYS A 57 5.85 -14.99 -6.82
C LYS A 57 5.03 -13.78 -6.37
N GLN A 58 4.03 -14.00 -5.50
CA GLN A 58 3.21 -12.92 -4.93
C GLN A 58 4.06 -12.01 -4.05
N LYS A 59 4.92 -12.56 -3.17
CA LYS A 59 5.86 -11.76 -2.35
C LYS A 59 6.77 -10.87 -3.20
N ALA A 60 7.23 -11.36 -4.36
CA ALA A 60 8.04 -10.58 -5.28
C ALA A 60 7.27 -9.37 -5.86
N LEU A 61 5.98 -9.53 -6.19
CA LEU A 61 5.13 -8.42 -6.64
C LEU A 61 4.97 -7.35 -5.55
N VAL A 62 4.80 -7.77 -4.29
CA VAL A 62 4.71 -6.84 -3.15
C VAL A 62 6.01 -6.07 -2.97
N MET A 63 7.16 -6.76 -3.01
CA MET A 63 8.46 -6.10 -2.91
C MET A 63 8.76 -5.17 -4.09
N GLU A 64 8.29 -5.51 -5.29
CA GLU A 64 8.39 -4.65 -6.48
C GLU A 64 7.60 -3.37 -6.28
N ALA A 65 6.34 -3.49 -5.85
CA ALA A 65 5.50 -2.34 -5.56
C ALA A 65 6.15 -1.44 -4.51
N ILE A 66 6.54 -1.98 -3.35
CA ILE A 66 7.19 -1.21 -2.27
C ILE A 66 8.42 -0.44 -2.78
N ARG A 67 9.23 -1.05 -3.66
CA ARG A 67 10.42 -0.41 -4.22
C ARG A 67 10.10 0.87 -4.97
N THR A 68 9.00 0.92 -5.71
CA THR A 68 8.60 2.11 -6.47
C THR A 68 8.41 3.33 -5.57
N TRP A 69 7.84 3.15 -4.37
CA TRP A 69 7.75 4.25 -3.39
C TRP A 69 9.08 4.51 -2.68
N ALA A 70 9.82 3.47 -2.30
CA ALA A 70 11.11 3.65 -1.61
C ALA A 70 12.14 4.41 -2.49
N ASN A 71 12.10 4.23 -3.81
CA ASN A 71 12.96 4.91 -4.78
C ASN A 71 12.64 6.40 -4.98
N ILE A 72 11.64 6.96 -4.28
CA ILE A 72 11.47 8.42 -4.19
C ILE A 72 12.60 9.04 -3.37
N ALA A 73 13.15 8.30 -2.40
CA ALA A 73 14.35 8.70 -1.67
C ALA A 73 15.61 8.51 -2.53
N ASP A 74 16.75 9.04 -2.06
CA ASP A 74 18.04 8.78 -2.72
C ASP A 74 18.41 7.28 -2.71
N GLU A 75 19.30 6.87 -3.61
CA GLU A 75 19.66 5.46 -3.81
C GLU A 75 20.16 4.76 -2.52
N ALA A 76 20.95 5.45 -1.70
CA ALA A 76 21.51 4.86 -0.48
C ALA A 76 20.41 4.64 0.58
N SER A 77 19.50 5.61 0.72
CA SER A 77 18.32 5.50 1.57
C SER A 77 17.39 4.39 1.08
N ALA A 78 17.04 4.37 -0.21
CA ALA A 78 16.19 3.35 -0.80
C ALA A 78 16.76 1.93 -0.61
N LYS A 79 18.07 1.75 -0.81
CA LYS A 79 18.76 0.47 -0.57
C LYS A 79 18.65 0.02 0.89
N THR A 80 18.81 0.95 1.84
CA THR A 80 18.71 0.66 3.27
C THR A 80 17.29 0.26 3.66
N LEU A 81 16.28 1.00 3.19
CA LEU A 81 14.87 0.73 3.43
C LEU A 81 14.46 -0.63 2.85
N MET A 82 14.82 -0.90 1.60
CA MET A 82 14.50 -2.17 0.94
C MET A 82 15.15 -3.38 1.62
N ALA A 83 16.34 -3.22 2.20
CA ALA A 83 16.98 -4.26 2.99
C ALA A 83 16.23 -4.54 4.31
N ALA A 84 15.64 -3.52 4.93
CA ALA A 84 14.77 -3.68 6.11
C ALA A 84 13.45 -4.35 5.72
N TYR A 85 12.73 -3.81 4.73
CA TYR A 85 11.43 -4.34 4.29
C TYR A 85 11.52 -5.79 3.81
N LYS A 86 12.63 -6.19 3.18
CA LYS A 86 12.84 -7.59 2.79
C LYS A 86 12.87 -8.54 3.99
N LYS A 87 13.39 -8.11 5.15
CA LYS A 87 13.40 -8.92 6.39
C LYS A 87 12.05 -8.95 7.06
N GLU A 88 11.27 -7.89 6.87
CA GLU A 88 9.97 -7.67 7.49
C GLU A 88 8.80 -8.18 6.65
N ILE A 89 9.05 -8.57 5.39
CA ILE A 89 8.00 -8.86 4.39
C ILE A 89 7.00 -9.92 4.83
N ASP A 90 7.43 -10.90 5.63
CA ASP A 90 6.55 -11.96 6.09
C ASP A 90 5.54 -11.47 7.14
N ASP A 91 5.84 -10.36 7.81
CA ASP A 91 4.97 -9.67 8.78
C ASP A 91 4.26 -8.44 8.19
N THR A 92 4.33 -8.26 6.88
CA THR A 92 3.58 -7.25 6.13
C THR A 92 2.18 -7.76 5.78
N TYR A 93 1.21 -6.86 5.68
CA TYR A 93 -0.18 -7.16 5.36
C TYR A 93 -0.64 -6.36 4.15
N ILE A 94 -1.52 -6.95 3.36
CA ILE A 94 -2.22 -6.28 2.25
C ILE A 94 -3.71 -6.27 2.56
N ALA A 95 -4.31 -5.10 2.53
CA ALA A 95 -5.75 -4.94 2.64
C ALA A 95 -6.30 -4.07 1.51
N TYR A 96 -7.51 -4.34 1.06
CA TYR A 96 -8.14 -3.57 -0.01
C TYR A 96 -9.65 -3.43 0.19
N HIS A 97 -10.24 -2.41 -0.42
CA HIS A 97 -11.69 -2.22 -0.53
C HIS A 97 -12.07 -1.96 -1.99
N GLY A 98 -13.27 -2.37 -2.37
CA GLY A 98 -13.81 -2.14 -3.71
C GLY A 98 -13.36 -3.18 -4.74
N ASP A 99 -13.09 -2.71 -5.96
CA ASP A 99 -12.66 -3.49 -7.11
C ASP A 99 -11.14 -3.69 -7.13
N ILE A 100 -10.68 -4.85 -7.59
CA ILE A 100 -9.26 -5.20 -7.62
C ILE A 100 -8.47 -4.43 -8.69
N ASN A 101 -9.17 -3.82 -9.66
CA ASN A 101 -8.57 -3.03 -10.72
C ASN A 101 -8.33 -1.58 -10.30
N LEU A 102 -8.83 -1.15 -9.13
CA LEU A 102 -8.64 0.21 -8.59
C LEU A 102 -9.09 1.33 -9.55
N ILE A 103 -10.20 1.10 -10.25
CA ILE A 103 -10.73 2.01 -11.29
C ILE A 103 -12.02 2.72 -10.89
N ASN A 104 -12.57 2.45 -9.71
CA ASN A 104 -13.80 3.05 -9.21
C ASN A 104 -13.51 3.99 -8.04
N VAL A 105 -14.36 5.02 -7.90
CA VAL A 105 -14.34 5.90 -6.72
C VAL A 105 -14.56 5.05 -5.46
N LYS A 106 -13.74 5.28 -4.42
CA LYS A 106 -13.63 4.52 -3.16
C LYS A 106 -12.93 3.17 -3.25
N ASP A 107 -12.38 2.79 -4.40
CA ASP A 107 -11.40 1.71 -4.42
C ASP A 107 -10.17 2.12 -3.59
N TYR A 108 -9.64 1.18 -2.82
CA TYR A 108 -8.56 1.43 -1.88
C TYR A 108 -7.69 0.20 -1.71
N ILE A 109 -6.39 0.40 -1.55
CA ILE A 109 -5.45 -0.64 -1.11
C ILE A 109 -4.42 -0.04 -0.16
N ARG A 110 -4.01 -0.83 0.84
CA ARG A 110 -2.87 -0.54 1.70
C ARG A 110 -1.92 -1.72 1.85
N ILE A 111 -0.63 -1.39 1.98
CA ILE A 111 0.44 -2.30 2.36
C ILE A 111 0.96 -1.80 3.70
N ASP A 112 0.86 -2.64 4.72
CA ASP A 112 1.10 -2.28 6.12
C ASP A 112 2.00 -3.33 6.79
N GLY A 113 3.26 -2.98 7.02
CA GLY A 113 4.28 -3.85 7.62
C GLY A 113 4.92 -3.27 8.88
N PRO A 114 5.88 -3.96 9.48
CA PRO A 114 6.61 -3.45 10.64
C PRO A 114 7.25 -2.07 10.37
N GLY A 115 7.91 -1.90 9.23
CA GLY A 115 8.43 -0.61 8.77
C GLY A 115 7.59 0.07 7.70
N VAL A 116 7.15 -0.65 6.66
CA VAL A 116 6.51 -0.01 5.48
C VAL A 116 5.03 0.34 5.71
N TRP A 117 4.62 1.53 5.26
CA TRP A 117 3.23 1.93 5.12
C TRP A 117 2.99 2.57 3.74
N ILE A 118 2.08 1.99 2.95
CA ILE A 118 1.66 2.53 1.66
C ILE A 118 0.13 2.51 1.60
N GLU A 119 -0.48 3.61 1.18
CA GLU A 119 -1.91 3.65 0.83
C GLU A 119 -2.09 4.16 -0.59
N PHE A 120 -3.16 3.70 -1.22
CA PHE A 120 -3.62 4.17 -2.52
C PHE A 120 -5.15 4.22 -2.52
N ALA A 121 -5.71 5.40 -2.74
CA ALA A 121 -7.15 5.67 -2.72
C ALA A 121 -7.60 6.29 -4.04
N CYS A 122 -8.71 5.80 -4.57
CA CYS A 122 -9.33 6.30 -5.79
C CYS A 122 -10.44 7.31 -5.45
N GLN A 123 -10.17 8.58 -5.70
CA GLN A 123 -11.09 9.69 -5.46
C GLN A 123 -11.73 10.20 -6.75
N PRO A 124 -12.88 10.89 -6.68
CA PRO A 124 -13.39 11.63 -7.83
C PRO A 124 -12.46 12.82 -8.14
N GLY A 125 -12.19 13.08 -9.42
CA GLY A 125 -11.46 14.28 -9.82
C GLY A 125 -12.19 15.56 -9.44
N VAL A 126 -11.47 16.55 -8.89
CA VAL A 126 -12.05 17.85 -8.50
C VAL A 126 -12.60 18.61 -9.71
N ILE A 127 -11.86 18.62 -10.82
CA ILE A 127 -12.24 19.32 -12.06
C ILE A 127 -13.06 18.41 -12.98
N TRP A 128 -12.74 17.12 -13.02
CA TRP A 128 -13.43 16.11 -13.82
C TRP A 128 -13.93 14.97 -12.93
N PRO A 129 -15.12 15.11 -12.30
CA PRO A 129 -15.62 14.12 -11.32
C PRO A 129 -15.90 12.73 -11.88
N LYS A 130 -15.91 12.59 -13.21
CA LYS A 130 -16.05 11.31 -13.91
C LYS A 130 -14.72 10.57 -14.09
N GLU A 131 -13.60 11.25 -13.87
CA GLU A 131 -12.26 10.66 -13.91
C GLU A 131 -11.81 10.31 -12.49
N ILE A 132 -11.02 9.23 -12.38
CA ILE A 132 -10.42 8.86 -11.12
C ILE A 132 -9.16 9.69 -10.88
N HIS A 133 -9.09 10.29 -9.70
CA HIS A 133 -7.91 10.94 -9.16
C HIS A 133 -7.29 10.08 -8.07
N TYR A 134 -6.02 9.72 -8.21
CA TYR A 134 -5.35 8.85 -7.27
C TYR A 134 -4.68 9.64 -6.15
N HIS A 135 -5.03 9.33 -4.92
CA HIS A 135 -4.28 9.73 -3.74
C HIS A 135 -3.40 8.56 -3.29
N THR A 136 -2.15 8.84 -2.95
CA THR A 136 -1.27 7.82 -2.36
C THR A 136 -0.38 8.46 -1.32
N VAL A 137 -0.04 7.69 -0.29
CA VAL A 137 0.98 8.08 0.68
C VAL A 137 1.92 6.90 0.89
N TYR A 138 3.19 7.22 1.09
CA TYR A 138 4.21 6.31 1.59
C TYR A 138 4.83 6.92 2.84
N ARG A 139 4.96 6.09 3.87
CA ARG A 139 5.52 6.40 5.19
C ARG A 139 6.33 5.20 5.67
N ASP A 140 7.22 5.44 6.62
CA ASP A 140 7.86 4.36 7.39
C ASP A 140 7.47 4.49 8.88
N HIS A 141 7.04 3.41 9.51
CA HIS A 141 6.64 3.39 10.92
C HIS A 141 7.76 3.79 11.90
N MET A 142 9.02 3.73 11.47
CA MET A 142 10.21 3.95 12.30
C MET A 142 11.18 5.00 11.74
N ARG A 143 11.14 5.24 10.43
CA ARG A 143 12.17 6.00 9.67
C ARG A 143 11.55 7.05 8.76
N ASP A 144 10.33 7.50 9.08
CA ASP A 144 9.61 8.45 8.24
C ASP A 144 10.38 9.77 8.10
N TYR A 145 10.41 10.28 6.88
CA TYR A 145 11.06 11.55 6.61
C TYR A 145 10.22 12.69 7.18
N GLY A 146 10.75 13.40 8.18
CA GLY A 146 10.05 14.48 8.86
C GLY A 146 9.08 14.03 9.96
N GLY A 147 8.95 12.72 10.18
CA GLY A 147 8.32 12.16 11.37
C GLY A 147 9.33 12.20 12.51
N ASN A 148 9.06 12.99 13.55
CA ASN A 148 9.83 12.89 14.79
C ASN A 148 9.38 11.61 15.53
N PHE A 149 10.29 10.65 15.70
CA PHE A 149 10.07 9.43 16.48
C PHE A 149 10.96 9.40 17.72
#